data_AF-A0A3D2ML60-F1
#
_entry.id   AF-A0A3D2ML60-F1
#
_cell.length_a   1.000
_cell.length_b   1.000
_cell.length_c   1.000
_cell.angle_alpha   90.00
_cell.angle_beta   90.00
_cell.angle_gamma   90.00
#
_symmetry.space_group_name_H-M   'P 1'
#
loop_
_entity.id
_entity.type
_entity.pdbx_description
1 polymer ?
#
loop_
_entity_poly.entity_id
_entity_poly.type
_entity_poly.pdbx_seq_one_letter_code
_entity_poly.pdbx_strand_id
1 'polypeptide(L)'
;RQMCIRDRSQDIIEVAERTRAAHPDPTGFRSLHYICADVNTWSLPEASFDAVIFNRALHHMNDLQQTMAKVTRLLKQGGRIICQDYAYDRFDEKTASWLYQMQRLLFLSGYYDADTATLPNDATSASIEAIRTAWLTRSSEHHLNRYEQ
;
A
#
# COMPACT_ATOMS: atom_id res chain seq x y z
N ARG A 1 14.46 20.14 -4.39
CA ARG A 1 13.05 19.92 -4.06
C ARG A 1 13.01 19.54 -2.59
N GLN A 2 12.12 20.13 -1.79
CA GLN A 2 11.93 19.69 -0.40
C GLN A 2 10.96 18.50 -0.40
N MET A 3 11.22 17.49 0.41
CA MET A 3 10.38 16.30 0.53
C MET A 3 9.92 16.13 1.97
N CYS A 4 8.72 15.59 2.14
CA CYS A 4 8.16 15.22 3.43
C CYS A 4 7.74 13.75 3.38
N ILE A 5 8.28 12.92 4.26
CA ILE A 5 7.79 11.57 4.52
C ILE A 5 6.99 11.60 5.81
N ARG A 6 5.80 11.01 5.78
CA ARG A 6 4.87 11.06 6.89
C ARG A 6 4.23 9.70 7.11
N ASP A 7 4.23 9.27 8.35
CA ASP A 7 3.56 8.04 8.81
C ASP A 7 2.91 8.33 10.17
N ARG A 8 1.92 7.53 10.57
CA ARG A 8 1.29 7.64 11.90
C ARG A 8 2.06 6.87 12.97
N SER A 9 2.96 5.98 12.57
CA SER A 9 3.77 5.14 13.44
C SER A 9 5.14 5.78 13.68
N GLN A 10 5.42 6.07 14.94
CA GLN A 10 6.72 6.59 15.35
C GLN A 10 7.84 5.59 15.02
N ASP A 11 7.62 4.30 15.22
CA ASP A 11 8.61 3.26 14.93
C ASP A 11 9.00 3.23 13.44
N ILE A 12 8.03 3.45 12.54
CA ILE A 12 8.30 3.52 11.08
C ILE A 12 9.17 4.74 10.75
N ILE A 13 8.88 5.88 11.37
CA ILE A 13 9.68 7.10 11.20
C ILE A 13 11.12 6.88 11.67
N GLU A 14 11.31 6.27 12.84
CA GLU A 14 12.65 5.98 13.38
C GLU A 14 13.45 4.99 12.50
N VAL A 15 12.79 3.99 11.91
CA VAL A 15 13.41 3.10 10.93
C VAL A 15 13.82 3.89 9.67
N ALA A 16 12.95 4.77 9.17
CA ALA A 16 13.21 5.54 7.97
C ALA A 16 14.35 6.55 8.15
N GLU A 17 14.43 7.19 9.31
CA GLU A 17 15.54 8.07 9.70
C GLU A 17 16.86 7.31 9.82
N ARG A 18 16.87 6.15 10.50
CA ARG A 18 18.07 5.30 10.58
C ARG A 18 18.54 4.83 9.21
N THR A 19 17.60 4.42 8.35
CA THR A 19 17.90 4.00 6.98
C THR A 19 18.54 5.16 6.21
N ARG A 20 17.98 6.36 6.33
CA ARG A 20 18.57 7.56 5.71
C ARG A 20 19.97 7.84 6.22
N ALA A 21 20.20 7.80 7.53
CA ALA A 21 21.51 8.08 8.11
C ALA A 21 22.60 7.09 7.62
N ALA A 22 22.21 5.88 7.24
CA ALA A 22 23.11 4.87 6.71
C ALA A 22 23.45 5.02 5.21
N HIS A 23 22.79 5.94 4.49
CA HIS A 23 22.96 6.10 3.05
C HIS A 23 23.37 7.54 2.69
N PRO A 24 24.43 7.74 1.89
CA PRO A 24 24.81 9.06 1.45
C PRO A 24 23.73 9.67 0.54
N ASP A 25 23.54 10.98 0.67
CA ASP A 25 22.60 11.71 -0.15
C ASP A 25 23.03 11.69 -1.63
N PRO A 26 22.11 11.41 -2.57
CA PRO A 26 22.43 11.44 -3.99
C PRO A 26 22.71 12.88 -4.46
N THR A 27 23.45 13.02 -5.57
CA THR A 27 23.74 14.34 -6.16
C THR A 27 22.45 15.11 -6.44
N GLY A 28 22.38 16.36 -5.96
CA GLY A 28 21.21 17.23 -6.13
C GLY A 28 20.08 16.98 -5.12
N PHE A 29 20.28 16.09 -4.15
CA PHE A 29 19.40 15.96 -2.99
C PHE A 29 19.36 17.27 -2.19
N ARG A 30 18.20 17.62 -1.62
CA ARG A 30 18.04 18.82 -0.79
C ARG A 30 17.60 18.43 0.62
N SER A 31 16.39 18.80 1.04
CA SER A 31 15.89 18.46 2.37
C SER A 31 14.84 17.37 2.32
N LEU A 32 14.86 16.51 3.33
CA LEU A 32 13.79 15.59 3.67
C LEU A 32 13.45 15.77 5.14
N HIS A 33 12.15 15.92 5.41
CA HIS A 33 11.60 15.95 6.77
C HIS A 33 10.76 14.70 7.00
N TYR A 34 10.97 14.05 8.14
CA TYR A 34 10.16 12.95 8.61
C TYR A 34 9.16 13.46 9.64
N ILE A 35 7.91 13.02 9.52
CA ILE A 35 6.82 13.52 10.37
C ILE A 35 5.97 12.35 10.84
N CYS A 36 5.91 12.15 12.17
CA CYS A 36 4.97 11.23 12.78
C CYS A 36 3.63 11.94 12.99
N ALA A 37 2.66 11.71 12.10
CA ALA A 37 1.33 12.30 12.19
C ALA A 37 0.25 11.52 11.42
N ASP A 38 -1.01 11.72 11.81
CA ASP A 38 -2.16 11.29 11.01
C ASP A 38 -2.48 12.35 9.93
N VAL A 39 -2.73 11.92 8.70
CA VAL A 39 -3.06 12.82 7.57
C VAL A 39 -4.25 13.72 7.86
N ASN A 40 -5.25 13.19 8.56
CA ASN A 40 -6.52 13.85 8.75
C ASN A 40 -6.47 14.89 9.88
N THR A 41 -5.57 14.72 10.85
CA THR A 41 -5.42 15.64 11.98
C THR A 41 -4.21 16.57 11.86
N TRP A 42 -3.25 16.24 11.00
CA TRP A 42 -2.04 17.04 10.82
C TRP A 42 -2.33 18.40 10.20
N SER A 43 -1.89 19.47 10.86
CA SER A 43 -2.10 20.85 10.42
C SER A 43 -0.90 21.38 9.63
N LEU A 44 -1.17 21.83 8.41
CA LEU A 44 -0.24 22.53 7.54
C LEU A 44 -0.98 23.63 6.79
N PRO A 45 -0.27 24.67 6.32
CA PRO A 45 -0.85 25.64 5.40
C PRO A 45 -1.41 24.95 4.16
N GLU A 46 -2.53 25.47 3.65
CA GLU A 46 -3.04 25.07 2.34
C GLU A 46 -2.02 25.37 1.24
N ALA A 47 -2.13 24.69 0.10
CA ALA A 47 -1.24 24.87 -1.05
C ALA A 47 0.26 24.72 -0.71
N SER A 48 0.61 23.78 0.17
CA SER A 48 2.00 23.52 0.58
C SER A 48 2.76 22.62 -0.40
N PHE A 49 2.08 21.73 -1.12
CA PHE A 49 2.74 20.68 -1.92
C PHE A 49 2.51 20.82 -3.42
N ASP A 50 3.58 20.63 -4.20
CA ASP A 50 3.50 20.47 -5.66
C ASP A 50 2.99 19.07 -6.06
N ALA A 51 3.29 18.06 -5.22
CA ALA A 51 2.79 16.71 -5.38
C ALA A 51 2.63 16.00 -4.03
N VAL A 52 1.65 15.10 -3.95
CA VAL A 52 1.45 14.17 -2.83
C VAL A 52 1.49 12.75 -3.38
N ILE A 53 2.31 11.90 -2.77
CA ILE A 53 2.51 10.52 -3.17
C ILE A 53 1.90 9.61 -2.10
N PHE A 54 0.97 8.75 -2.49
CA PHE A 54 0.53 7.61 -1.71
C PHE A 54 1.22 6.37 -2.24
N ASN A 55 1.96 5.68 -1.38
CA ASN A 55 2.57 4.39 -1.69
C ASN A 55 2.04 3.35 -0.70
N ARG A 56 1.18 2.44 -1.18
CA ARG A 56 0.54 1.38 -0.39
C ARG A 56 -0.06 1.89 0.92
N ALA A 57 -0.82 2.99 0.83
CA ALA A 57 -1.26 3.72 2.00
C ALA A 57 -2.77 4.04 2.00
N LEU A 58 -3.41 4.17 0.83
CA LEU A 58 -4.80 4.62 0.79
C LEU A 58 -5.76 3.56 1.33
N HIS A 59 -5.45 2.27 1.16
CA HIS A 59 -6.27 1.17 1.69
C HIS A 59 -6.28 1.07 3.22
N HIS A 60 -5.43 1.83 3.93
CA HIS A 60 -5.46 1.94 5.39
C HIS A 60 -6.30 3.13 5.89
N MET A 61 -6.84 3.95 4.99
CA MET A 61 -7.60 5.15 5.36
C MET A 61 -9.05 4.78 5.66
N ASN A 62 -9.48 5.01 6.91
CA ASN A 62 -10.85 4.74 7.33
C ASN A 62 -11.88 5.63 6.61
N ASP A 63 -11.52 6.90 6.37
CA ASP A 63 -12.35 7.86 5.64
C ASP A 63 -11.53 8.42 4.46
N LEU A 64 -11.69 7.78 3.31
CA LEU A 64 -11.01 8.20 2.10
C LEU A 64 -11.50 9.57 1.64
N GLN A 65 -12.79 9.89 1.80
CA GLN A 65 -13.34 11.17 1.36
C GLN A 65 -12.72 12.33 2.14
N GLN A 66 -12.65 12.23 3.46
CA GLN A 66 -11.96 13.18 4.32
C GLN A 66 -10.49 13.30 3.95
N THR A 67 -9.81 12.17 3.77
CA THR A 67 -8.39 12.13 3.40
C THR A 67 -8.14 12.86 2.09
N MET A 68 -8.94 12.60 1.06
CA MET A 68 -8.80 13.23 -0.25
C MET A 68 -9.17 14.72 -0.22
N ALA A 69 -10.18 15.11 0.56
CA ALA A 69 -10.51 16.53 0.76
C ALA A 69 -9.35 17.28 1.44
N LYS A 70 -8.72 16.70 2.46
CA LYS A 70 -7.54 17.25 3.12
C LYS A 70 -6.36 17.39 2.16
N VAL A 71 -6.03 16.33 1.43
CA VAL A 71 -4.90 16.31 0.49
C VAL A 71 -5.10 17.30 -0.66
N THR A 72 -6.33 17.45 -1.15
CA THR A 72 -6.66 18.44 -2.19
C THR A 72 -6.37 19.87 -1.72
N ARG A 73 -6.72 20.22 -0.47
CA ARG A 73 -6.40 21.54 0.10
C ARG A 73 -4.89 21.77 0.30
N LEU A 74 -4.16 20.70 0.60
CA LEU A 74 -2.70 20.76 0.78
C LEU A 74 -1.94 20.93 -0.54
N LEU A 75 -2.55 20.63 -1.69
CA LEU A 75 -1.94 20.79 -3.00
C LEU A 75 -2.04 22.23 -3.50
N LYS A 76 -0.96 22.71 -4.13
CA LYS A 76 -0.97 23.96 -4.90
C LYS A 76 -1.89 23.82 -6.11
N GLN A 77 -2.28 24.96 -6.69
CA GLN A 77 -2.95 24.97 -7.99
C GLN A 77 -2.08 24.25 -9.03
N GLY A 78 -2.66 23.27 -9.71
CA GLY A 78 -1.92 22.44 -10.68
C GLY A 78 -1.00 21.40 -10.03
N GLY A 79 -1.11 21.15 -8.72
CA GLY A 79 -0.42 20.05 -8.05
C GLY A 79 -0.92 18.67 -8.51
N ARG A 80 -0.24 17.61 -8.09
CA ARG A 80 -0.57 16.22 -8.49
C ARG A 80 -0.69 15.28 -7.31
N ILE A 81 -1.64 14.35 -7.41
CA ILE A 81 -1.68 13.16 -6.56
C ILE A 81 -1.11 12.00 -7.39
N ILE A 82 -0.14 11.30 -6.82
CA ILE A 82 0.42 10.07 -7.40
C ILE A 82 0.05 8.95 -6.44
N CYS A 83 -0.62 7.92 -6.92
CA CYS A 83 -1.01 6.77 -6.11
C CYS A 83 -0.40 5.50 -6.70
N GLN A 84 0.39 4.81 -5.89
CA GLN A 84 0.82 3.44 -6.15
C GLN A 84 0.22 2.57 -5.04
N ASP A 85 -0.82 1.82 -5.35
CA ASP A 85 -1.50 0.97 -4.38
C ASP A 85 -1.89 -0.38 -5.01
N TYR A 86 -2.38 -1.31 -4.21
CA TYR A 86 -2.87 -2.60 -4.68
C TYR A 86 -4.15 -2.42 -5.49
N ALA A 87 -4.21 -3.05 -6.67
CA ALA A 87 -5.44 -3.22 -7.43
C ALA A 87 -6.20 -4.43 -6.89
N TYR A 88 -6.79 -4.28 -5.68
CA TYR A 88 -7.49 -5.37 -4.98
C TYR A 88 -8.61 -6.00 -5.83
N ASP A 89 -9.22 -5.20 -6.71
CA ASP A 89 -10.26 -5.55 -7.67
C ASP A 89 -9.73 -6.23 -8.95
N ARG A 90 -8.41 -6.27 -9.15
CA ARG A 90 -7.74 -6.92 -10.29
C ARG A 90 -6.97 -8.17 -9.89
N PHE A 91 -7.42 -8.87 -8.86
CA PHE A 91 -6.89 -10.19 -8.50
C PHE A 91 -7.42 -11.26 -9.47
N ASP A 92 -6.87 -11.25 -10.68
CA ASP A 92 -7.24 -12.15 -11.77
C ASP A 92 -6.62 -13.56 -11.63
N GLU A 93 -6.95 -14.46 -12.56
CA GLU A 93 -6.44 -15.83 -12.54
C GLU A 93 -4.90 -15.88 -12.60
N LYS A 94 -4.25 -14.98 -13.33
CA LYS A 94 -2.78 -14.94 -13.42
C LYS A 94 -2.16 -14.56 -12.08
N THR A 95 -2.72 -13.57 -11.41
CA THR A 95 -2.27 -13.10 -10.10
C THR A 95 -2.52 -14.17 -9.03
N ALA A 96 -3.69 -14.82 -9.07
CA ALA A 96 -4.02 -15.95 -8.20
C ALA A 96 -3.09 -17.15 -8.43
N SER A 97 -2.77 -17.46 -9.70
CA SER A 97 -1.82 -18.53 -10.07
C SER A 97 -0.41 -18.25 -9.57
N TRP A 98 0.05 -17.01 -9.67
CA TRP A 98 1.34 -16.60 -9.13
C TRP A 98 1.36 -16.73 -7.61
N LEU A 99 0.34 -16.22 -6.91
CA LEU A 99 0.26 -16.30 -5.45
C LEU A 99 0.24 -17.77 -4.97
N TYR A 100 -0.57 -18.62 -5.61
CA TYR A 100 -0.61 -20.06 -5.33
C TYR A 100 0.79 -20.70 -5.45
N GLN A 101 1.51 -20.42 -6.55
CA GLN A 101 2.84 -20.98 -6.77
C GLN A 101 3.84 -20.51 -5.71
N MET A 102 3.80 -19.23 -5.32
CA MET A 102 4.65 -18.69 -4.26
C MET A 102 4.35 -19.33 -2.92
N GLN A 103 3.08 -19.40 -2.52
CA GLN A 103 2.68 -20.03 -1.26
C GLN A 103 3.05 -21.53 -1.23
N ARG A 104 2.86 -22.23 -2.35
CA ARG A 104 3.26 -23.64 -2.47
C ARG A 104 4.76 -23.83 -2.32
N LEU A 105 5.58 -22.98 -2.95
CA LEU A 105 7.04 -23.03 -2.79
C LEU A 105 7.47 -22.76 -1.35
N LEU A 106 6.85 -21.77 -0.69
CA LEU A 106 7.15 -21.46 0.71
C LEU A 106 6.70 -22.59 1.65
N PHE A 107 5.56 -23.23 1.39
CA PHE A 107 5.10 -24.39 2.14
C PHE A 107 6.05 -25.59 1.98
N LEU A 108 6.40 -25.94 0.73
CA LEU A 108 7.32 -27.05 0.45
C LEU A 108 8.73 -26.82 1.00
N SER A 109 9.12 -25.55 1.21
CA SER A 109 10.40 -25.20 1.83
C SER A 109 10.36 -25.04 3.35
N GLY A 110 9.18 -25.23 3.98
CA GLY A 110 9.00 -25.13 5.42
C GLY A 110 8.97 -23.70 5.97
N TYR A 111 8.85 -22.68 5.12
CA TYR A 111 8.77 -21.26 5.50
C TYR A 111 7.34 -20.72 5.52
N TYR A 112 6.33 -21.58 5.34
CA TYR A 112 4.92 -21.20 5.38
C TYR A 112 4.08 -22.37 5.88
N ASP A 113 3.13 -22.09 6.78
CA ASP A 113 2.20 -23.09 7.28
C ASP A 113 1.24 -23.55 6.18
N ALA A 114 0.73 -24.78 6.30
CA ALA A 114 -0.20 -25.33 5.32
C ALA A 114 -1.49 -24.48 5.29
N ASP A 115 -1.72 -23.76 4.20
CA ASP A 115 -3.03 -23.21 3.89
C ASP A 115 -3.84 -24.29 3.17
N THR A 116 -5.07 -24.56 3.62
CA THR A 116 -6.01 -25.47 2.98
C THR A 116 -6.20 -25.19 1.48
N ALA A 117 -6.00 -23.95 1.03
CA ALA A 117 -6.04 -23.59 -0.39
C ALA A 117 -4.80 -24.05 -1.20
N THR A 118 -3.72 -24.46 -0.52
CA THR A 118 -2.40 -24.79 -1.11
C THR A 118 -2.04 -26.28 -1.10
N LEU A 119 -2.85 -27.11 -0.44
CA LEU A 119 -2.66 -28.56 -0.36
C LEU A 119 -3.32 -29.24 -1.59
N PRO A 120 -2.58 -30.00 -2.42
CA PRO A 120 -3.17 -30.70 -3.55
C PRO A 120 -3.43 -32.17 -3.23
N ASN A 121 -4.25 -32.81 -4.05
CA ASN A 121 -3.74 -33.99 -4.73
C ASN A 121 -3.75 -33.83 -6.27
N ASP A 122 -4.74 -33.17 -6.90
CA ASP A 122 -4.75 -33.04 -8.38
C ASP A 122 -5.44 -31.77 -8.96
N ALA A 123 -5.84 -30.80 -8.14
CA ALA A 123 -6.74 -29.72 -8.59
C ALA A 123 -6.13 -28.31 -8.52
N THR A 124 -5.01 -28.07 -9.22
CA THR A 124 -4.35 -26.75 -9.31
C THR A 124 -5.32 -25.62 -9.65
N SER A 125 -6.24 -25.84 -10.60
CA SER A 125 -7.26 -24.84 -10.96
C SER A 125 -8.27 -24.58 -9.85
N ALA A 126 -8.67 -25.60 -9.08
CA ALA A 126 -9.60 -25.43 -7.97
C ALA A 126 -8.95 -24.68 -6.79
N SER A 127 -7.67 -24.95 -6.51
CA SER A 127 -6.87 -24.21 -5.52
C SER A 127 -6.70 -22.74 -5.91
N ILE A 128 -6.39 -22.45 -7.18
CA ILE A 128 -6.29 -21.09 -7.71
C ILE A 128 -7.64 -20.37 -7.57
N GLU A 129 -8.75 -21.03 -7.90
CA GLU A 129 -10.09 -20.45 -7.76
C GLU A 129 -10.48 -20.22 -6.30
N ALA A 130 -10.08 -21.11 -5.40
CA ALA A 130 -10.31 -20.98 -3.97
C ALA A 130 -9.58 -19.76 -3.39
N ILE A 131 -8.31 -19.56 -3.76
CA ILE A 131 -7.53 -18.37 -3.38
C ILE A 131 -8.19 -17.10 -3.92
N ARG A 132 -8.63 -17.11 -5.19
CA ARG A 132 -9.32 -15.97 -5.80
C ARG A 132 -10.63 -15.64 -5.10
N THR A 133 -11.44 -16.66 -4.81
CA THR A 133 -12.71 -16.51 -4.10
C THR A 133 -12.49 -15.97 -2.69
N ALA A 134 -11.56 -16.54 -1.93
CA ALA A 134 -11.24 -16.09 -0.58
C ALA A 134 -10.75 -14.62 -0.56
N TRP A 135 -9.90 -14.23 -1.53
CA TRP A 135 -9.44 -12.86 -1.69
C TRP A 135 -10.61 -11.89 -1.95
N LEU A 136 -11.51 -12.23 -2.87
CA LEU A 136 -12.66 -11.40 -3.21
C LEU A 136 -13.68 -11.29 -2.08
N THR A 137 -13.93 -12.37 -1.35
CA THR A 137 -14.79 -12.37 -0.15
C THR A 137 -14.21 -11.43 0.91
N ARG A 138 -12.93 -11.56 1.24
CA ARG A 138 -12.27 -10.68 2.21
C ARG A 138 -12.25 -9.22 1.77
N SER A 139 -12.06 -8.96 0.47
CA SER A 139 -12.15 -7.62 -0.09
C SER A 139 -13.54 -7.01 0.10
N SER A 140 -14.61 -7.82 -0.02
CA SER A 140 -15.98 -7.37 0.23
C SER A 140 -16.24 -7.01 1.70
N GLU A 141 -15.68 -7.76 2.64
CA GLU A 141 -15.81 -7.52 4.09
C GLU A 141 -15.08 -6.24 4.53
N HIS A 142 -13.98 -5.89 3.87
CA HIS A 142 -13.18 -4.71 4.19
C HIS A 142 -13.64 -3.43 3.46
N HIS A 143 -14.79 -3.43 2.79
CA HIS A 143 -15.33 -2.30 2.03
C HIS A 143 -14.29 -1.65 1.08
N LEU A 144 -13.39 -2.45 0.51
CA LEU A 144 -12.35 -1.94 -0.36
C LEU A 144 -12.98 -1.40 -1.64
N ASN A 145 -12.54 -0.21 -2.09
CA ASN A 145 -13.05 0.42 -3.30
C ASN A 145 -12.91 -0.51 -4.50
N ARG A 146 -14.01 -0.74 -5.23
CA ARG A 146 -14.03 -1.49 -6.49
C ARG A 146 -14.09 -0.52 -7.66
N TYR A 147 -13.35 -0.78 -8.73
CA TYR A 147 -13.54 -0.08 -9.99
C TYR A 147 -14.76 -0.70 -10.70
N GLU A 148 -15.93 -0.05 -10.62
CA GLU A 148 -17.02 -0.36 -11.54
C GLU A 148 -16.67 0.23 -12.92
N GLN A 149 -16.67 -0.61 -13.96
CA GLN A 149 -16.42 -0.20 -15.34
C GLN A 149 -17.66 0.45 -15.96
#